data_AF-A0A2V8YGD0-F1
#
_entry.id   AF-A0A2V8YGD0-F1
#
_cell.length_a   1.000
_cell.length_b   1.000
_cell.length_c   1.000
_cell.angle_alpha   90.00
_cell.angle_beta   90.00
_cell.angle_gamma   90.00
#
_symmetry.space_group_name_H-M   'P 1'
#
loop_
_entity.id
_entity.type
_entity.pdbx_description
1 polymer ?
#
loop_
_entity_poly.entity_id
_entity_poly.type
_entity_poly.pdbx_seq_one_letter_code
_entity_poly.pdbx_strand_id
1 'polypeptide(L)'
;MAIEAILKGRPVPAPKTPSVGCSTKWLYKEELAEIESKPIQLQPANAEELKAQRKNPTGKLLLVNFWAMWYGPCQQEMPDFQTIYRMYGHRALEVVTVSIN
;
A
#
# COMPACT_ATOMS: atom_id res chain seq x y z
N MET A 1 -21.14 -28.64 -20.14
CA MET A 1 -20.66 -28.05 -18.85
C MET A 1 -20.52 -29.14 -17.78
N ALA A 2 -19.75 -28.93 -16.70
CA ALA A 2 -19.54 -29.96 -15.65
C ALA A 2 -20.85 -30.48 -15.02
N ILE A 3 -21.85 -29.61 -14.91
CA ILE A 3 -23.20 -29.93 -14.39
C ILE A 3 -23.90 -31.01 -15.25
N GLU A 4 -23.80 -30.91 -16.58
CA GLU A 4 -24.41 -31.89 -17.49
C GLU A 4 -23.73 -33.26 -17.48
N ALA A 5 -22.44 -33.31 -17.11
CA ALA A 5 -21.70 -34.57 -17.02
C ALA A 5 -22.15 -35.38 -15.79
N ILE A 6 -22.37 -34.71 -14.67
CA ILE A 6 -22.88 -35.31 -13.42
C ILE A 6 -24.31 -35.83 -13.62
N LEU A 7 -25.18 -35.04 -14.25
CA LEU A 7 -26.56 -35.44 -14.58
C LEU A 7 -26.62 -36.68 -15.48
N LYS A 8 -25.58 -36.93 -16.27
CA LYS A 8 -25.48 -38.09 -17.19
C LYS A 8 -24.64 -39.24 -16.63
N GLY A 9 -24.31 -39.24 -15.33
CA GLY A 9 -23.55 -40.30 -14.67
C GLY A 9 -22.11 -40.46 -15.18
N ARG A 10 -21.56 -39.45 -15.85
CA ARG A 10 -20.21 -39.48 -16.42
C ARG A 10 -19.22 -38.77 -15.50
N PRO A 11 -17.95 -39.23 -15.42
CA PRO A 11 -16.93 -38.54 -14.65
C PRO A 11 -16.68 -37.13 -15.21
N VAL A 12 -16.53 -36.15 -14.32
CA VAL A 12 -16.32 -34.75 -14.69
C VAL A 12 -14.94 -34.60 -15.35
N PRO A 13 -14.83 -33.92 -16.52
CA PRO A 13 -13.56 -33.80 -17.25
C PRO A 13 -12.45 -33.02 -16.53
N ALA A 14 -12.74 -32.39 -15.38
CA ALA A 14 -11.76 -31.75 -14.50
C ALA A 14 -12.15 -31.97 -13.01
N PRO A 15 -11.68 -33.07 -12.38
CA PRO A 15 -12.08 -33.43 -11.02
C PRO A 15 -11.41 -32.60 -9.92
N LYS A 16 -10.34 -31.86 -10.25
CA LYS A 16 -9.63 -30.97 -9.34
C LYS A 16 -9.68 -29.56 -9.91
N THR A 17 -10.67 -28.77 -9.49
CA THR A 17 -10.53 -27.32 -9.50
C THR A 17 -9.66 -26.97 -8.30
N PRO A 18 -8.38 -26.56 -8.48
CA PRO A 18 -7.64 -26.01 -7.35
C PRO A 18 -8.48 -24.86 -6.80
N SER A 19 -8.69 -24.85 -5.49
CA SER A 19 -9.22 -23.67 -4.82
C SER A 19 -8.22 -22.56 -5.14
N VAL A 20 -8.58 -21.66 -6.05
CA VAL A 20 -7.90 -20.39 -6.21
C VAL A 20 -8.17 -19.62 -4.92
N GLY A 21 -7.41 -19.94 -3.89
CA GLY A 21 -7.45 -19.27 -2.61
C GLY A 21 -7.16 -17.80 -2.89
N CYS A 22 -8.24 -17.02 -2.83
CA CYS A 22 -8.36 -15.58 -3.05
C CYS A 22 -7.13 -14.94 -3.73
N SER A 23 -7.27 -14.63 -5.02
CA SER A 23 -6.30 -13.84 -5.81
C SER A 23 -5.82 -12.55 -5.11
N THR A 24 -6.57 -12.05 -4.12
CA THR A 24 -6.18 -10.93 -3.26
C THR A 24 -4.91 -11.18 -2.45
N LYS A 25 -4.57 -12.43 -2.12
CA LYS A 25 -3.37 -12.74 -1.33
C LYS A 25 -2.06 -12.49 -2.11
N TRP A 26 -2.10 -12.73 -3.40
CA TRP A 26 -0.92 -12.59 -4.26
C TRP A 26 -0.76 -11.14 -4.72
N LEU A 27 -1.88 -10.46 -4.98
CA LEU A 27 -1.91 -9.04 -5.36
C LEU A 27 -1.20 -8.14 -4.32
N TYR A 28 -1.52 -8.30 -3.03
CA TYR A 28 -0.88 -7.46 -2.00
C TYR A 28 0.64 -7.68 -1.92
N LYS A 29 1.12 -8.90 -2.21
CA LYS A 29 2.53 -9.25 -2.03
C LYS A 29 3.38 -8.65 -3.15
N GLU A 30 2.84 -8.62 -4.36
CA GLU A 30 3.44 -7.96 -5.52
C GLU A 30 3.43 -6.43 -5.32
N GLU A 31 2.31 -5.86 -4.87
CA GLU A 31 2.19 -4.42 -4.56
C GLU A 31 3.20 -3.96 -3.49
N LEU A 32 3.45 -4.79 -2.47
CA LEU A 32 4.44 -4.50 -1.43
C LEU A 32 5.88 -4.52 -1.97
N ALA A 33 6.23 -5.49 -2.80
CA ALA A 33 7.57 -5.59 -3.41
C ALA A 33 7.85 -4.39 -4.33
N GLU A 34 6.84 -3.88 -5.03
CA GLU A 34 6.97 -2.66 -5.82
C GLU A 34 7.16 -1.42 -4.96
N ILE A 35 6.47 -1.31 -3.82
CA ILE A 35 6.64 -0.18 -2.89
C ILE A 35 8.04 -0.18 -2.27
N GLU A 36 8.56 -1.35 -1.88
CA GLU A 36 9.88 -1.47 -1.24
C GLU A 36 11.04 -1.23 -2.21
N SER A 37 10.84 -1.43 -3.51
CA SER A 37 11.85 -1.17 -4.54
C SER A 37 11.87 0.28 -5.05
N LYS A 38 10.89 1.12 -4.67
CA LYS A 38 10.86 2.53 -5.08
C LYS A 38 11.99 3.32 -4.39
N PRO A 39 12.72 4.16 -5.13
CA PRO A 39 13.79 4.97 -4.55
C PRO A 39 13.21 5.99 -3.56
N ILE A 40 13.86 6.12 -2.41
CA ILE A 40 13.49 7.09 -1.38
C ILE A 40 13.98 8.48 -1.83
N GLN A 41 13.05 9.43 -1.99
CA GLN A 41 13.38 10.82 -2.29
C GLN A 41 13.57 11.57 -0.98
N LEU A 42 14.76 12.14 -0.76
CA LEU A 42 15.08 12.97 0.40
C LEU A 42 15.37 14.39 -0.07
N GLN A 43 14.73 15.37 0.55
CA GLN A 43 14.96 16.79 0.31
C GLN A 43 15.07 17.51 1.67
N PRO A 44 15.99 18.47 1.83
CA PRO A 44 16.02 19.32 3.02
C PRO A 44 14.70 20.09 3.08
N ALA A 45 14.05 20.11 4.25
CA ALA A 45 12.75 20.74 4.38
C ALA A 45 12.89 22.20 4.85
N ASN A 46 12.68 23.16 3.95
CA ASN A 46 12.63 24.57 4.30
C ASN A 46 11.18 25.05 4.53
N ALA A 47 11.00 26.13 5.30
CA ALA A 47 9.68 26.68 5.60
C ALA A 47 8.89 27.13 4.35
N GLU A 48 9.58 27.58 3.30
CA GLU A 48 8.95 27.93 2.02
C GLU A 48 8.46 26.70 1.25
N GLU A 49 9.23 25.61 1.27
CA GLU A 49 8.88 24.36 0.59
C GLU A 49 7.71 23.67 1.27
N LEU A 50 7.67 23.64 2.61
CA LEU A 50 6.53 23.12 3.36
C LEU A 50 5.25 23.94 3.09
N LYS A 51 5.37 25.27 2.94
CA LYS A 51 4.24 26.12 2.51
C LYS A 51 3.79 25.81 1.09
N ALA A 52 4.71 25.47 0.19
CA ALA A 52 4.38 25.04 -1.16
C ALA A 52 3.67 23.69 -1.15
N GLN A 53 4.16 22.71 -0.37
CA GLN A 53 3.56 21.39 -0.20
C GLN A 53 2.10 21.50 0.28
N ARG A 54 1.82 22.41 1.22
CA ARG A 54 0.46 22.68 1.74
C ARG A 54 -0.53 23.11 0.65
N LYS A 55 -0.07 23.69 -0.47
CA LYS A 55 -0.96 24.05 -1.59
C LYS A 55 -1.51 22.81 -2.30
N ASN A 56 -0.93 21.62 -2.06
CA ASN A 56 -1.38 20.33 -2.57
C ASN A 56 -1.65 20.34 -4.09
N PRO A 57 -0.61 20.49 -4.93
CA PRO A 57 -0.77 20.66 -6.37
C PRO A 57 -1.26 19.39 -7.09
N THR A 58 -1.16 18.22 -6.45
CA THR A 58 -1.46 16.91 -7.06
C THR A 58 -2.94 16.53 -6.98
N GLY A 59 -3.76 17.26 -6.21
CA GLY A 59 -5.19 16.98 -6.02
C GLY A 59 -5.48 15.66 -5.28
N LYS A 60 -4.43 14.97 -4.82
CA LYS A 60 -4.51 13.75 -4.00
C LYS A 60 -4.74 14.14 -2.53
N LEU A 61 -5.20 13.19 -1.72
CA LEU A 61 -5.23 13.41 -0.27
C LEU A 61 -3.79 13.49 0.24
N LEU A 62 -3.39 14.64 0.78
CA LEU A 62 -2.05 14.87 1.29
C LEU A 62 -2.01 14.64 2.82
N LEU A 63 -1.25 13.64 3.25
CA LEU A 63 -0.94 13.39 4.66
C LEU A 63 0.48 13.87 4.96
N VAL A 64 0.60 14.88 5.83
CA VAL A 64 1.89 15.39 6.29
C VAL A 64 2.13 14.94 7.72
N ASN A 65 3.21 14.20 7.97
CA ASN A 65 3.60 13.73 9.30
C ASN A 65 4.93 14.37 9.73
N PHE A 66 4.95 15.00 10.90
CA PHE A 66 6.17 15.56 11.48
C PHE A 66 6.64 14.64 12.61
N TRP A 67 7.88 14.15 12.53
CA TRP A 67 8.40 13.18 13.47
C TRP A 67 9.85 13.44 13.83
N ALA A 68 10.33 12.88 14.93
CA ALA A 68 11.71 13.03 15.37
C ALA A 68 12.24 11.72 15.96
N MET A 69 13.51 11.39 15.70
CA MET A 69 14.13 10.16 16.19
C MET A 69 14.22 10.11 17.73
N TRP A 70 14.28 11.27 18.39
CA TRP A 70 14.38 11.41 19.84
C TRP A 70 13.02 11.40 20.57
N TYR A 71 11.90 11.38 19.84
CA TYR A 71 10.57 11.39 20.43
C TYR A 71 10.00 9.98 20.53
N GLY A 72 10.02 9.41 21.74
CA GLY A 72 9.65 8.02 22.02
C GLY A 72 8.30 7.56 21.46
N PRO A 73 7.21 8.33 21.63
CA PRO A 73 5.90 7.94 21.09
C PRO A 73 5.86 7.88 19.54
N CYS A 74 6.61 8.74 18.84
CA CYS A 74 6.62 8.75 17.37
C CYS A 74 7.19 7.45 16.79
N GLN A 75 8.15 6.82 17.47
CA GLN A 75 8.70 5.54 17.01
C GLN A 75 7.67 4.40 17.10
N GLN A 76 6.75 4.48 18.06
CA GLN A 76 5.68 3.48 18.23
C GLN A 76 4.56 3.63 17.19
N GLU A 77 4.30 4.86 16.71
CA GLU A 77 3.26 5.15 15.70
C GLU A 77 3.75 4.92 14.26
N MET A 78 5.06 4.89 14.04
CA MET A 78 5.65 4.75 12.70
C MET A 78 5.27 3.45 11.95
N PRO A 79 5.13 2.27 12.60
CA PRO A 79 4.61 1.05 11.96
C PRO A 79 3.18 1.22 11.41
N ASP A 80 2.34 2.01 12.08
CA ASP A 80 0.97 2.27 11.63
C ASP A 80 0.98 3.16 10.39
N PHE A 81 1.84 4.18 10.34
CA PHE A 81 2.06 4.98 9.13
C PHE A 81 2.59 4.16 7.97
N GLN A 82 3.51 3.22 8.20
CA GLN A 82 3.97 2.29 7.16
C GLN A 82 2.83 1.42 6.64
N THR A 83 1.96 0.96 7.53
CA THR A 83 0.78 0.16 7.17
C THR A 83 -0.20 0.96 6.33
N ILE A 84 -0.48 2.22 6.69
CA ILE A 84 -1.30 3.14 5.88
C ILE A 84 -0.68 3.36 4.50
N TYR A 85 0.63 3.64 4.43
CA TYR A 85 1.32 3.83 3.15
C TYR A 85 1.26 2.57 2.28
N ARG A 86 1.38 1.38 2.87
CA ARG A 86 1.27 0.10 2.15
C ARG A 86 -0.15 -0.16 1.63
N MET A 87 -1.17 0.17 2.40
CA MET A 87 -2.57 -0.05 2.00
C MET A 87 -3.10 0.98 0.99
N TYR A 88 -2.62 2.23 1.08
CA TYR A 88 -3.18 3.35 0.34
C TYR A 88 -2.19 4.01 -0.64
N GLY A 89 -0.92 3.59 -0.67
CA GLY A 89 0.12 4.19 -1.52
C GLY A 89 -0.11 4.02 -3.03
N HIS A 90 -0.87 2.99 -3.42
CA HIS A 90 -1.33 2.81 -4.81
C HIS A 90 -2.62 3.57 -5.14
N ARG A 91 -3.18 4.31 -4.17
CA ARG A 91 -4.40 5.13 -4.33
C ARG A 91 -4.04 6.62 -4.40
N ALA A 92 -5.06 7.47 -4.44
CA ALA A 92 -4.90 8.93 -4.41
C ALA A 92 -4.52 9.46 -3.01
N LEU A 93 -3.55 8.84 -2.34
CA LEU A 93 -2.95 9.29 -1.09
C LEU A 93 -1.47 9.63 -1.34
N GLU A 94 -1.06 10.81 -0.92
CA GLU A 94 0.34 11.25 -0.92
C GLU A 94 0.79 11.43 0.53
N VAL A 95 1.84 10.72 0.93
CA VAL A 95 2.37 10.77 2.31
C VAL A 95 3.71 11.47 2.29
N VAL A 96 3.81 12.57 3.05
CA VAL A 96 5.04 13.35 3.22
C VAL A 96 5.44 13.27 4.69
N THR A 97 6.62 12.72 4.96
CA THR A 97 7.19 12.67 6.32
C THR A 97 8.32 13.68 6.44
N VAL A 98 8.25 14.51 7.48
CA VAL A 98 9.25 15.54 7.79
C VAL A 98 9.92 15.15 9.09
N SER A 99 11.20 14.82 9.02
CA SER A 99 12.00 14.54 10.21
C SER A 99 12.54 15.84 10.81
N ILE A 100 12.31 16.04 12.10
CA ILE A 100 12.90 17.11 12.90
C ILE A 100 14.13 16.50 13.57
N ASN A 101 15.31 16.99 13.19
CA ASN A 101 16.59 16.60 13.76
C ASN A 101 17.30 17.81 14.35
#